data_AF-A0A6A6CN36-F1
#
_entry.id   AF-A0A6A6CN36-F1
#
_cell.length_a   1.000
_cell.length_b   1.000
_cell.length_c   1.000
_cell.angle_alpha   90.00
_cell.angle_beta   90.00
_cell.angle_gamma   90.00
#
_symmetry.space_group_name_H-M   'P 1'
#
loop_
_entity.id
_entity.type
_entity.pdbx_description
1 polymer ?
#
loop_
_entity_poly.entity_id
_entity_poly.type
_entity_poly.pdbx_seq_one_letter_code
_entity_poly.pdbx_strand_id
1 'polypeptide(L)'
;MGAASLESLTNELFEHVVQHLDLNDIRNLRLASRSTAFKAAQDTYRTFFQMKHVELRRENLEKFVRITAQGGMGCLVEHLTLMAIVYHQDPLRKFIRSGGEKPPQRR
;
A
#
# COMPACT_ATOMS: atom_id res chain seq x y z
N MET A 1 7.74 40.96 8.01
CA MET A 1 8.43 39.66 7.94
C MET A 1 7.51 38.70 7.21
N GLY A 2 7.87 38.24 6.02
CA GLY A 2 7.08 37.22 5.32
C GLY A 2 7.17 35.92 6.11
N ALA A 3 6.04 35.35 6.50
CA ALA A 3 6.02 34.06 7.19
C ALA A 3 6.65 33.02 6.26
N ALA A 4 7.66 32.30 6.74
CA ALA A 4 8.20 31.15 6.04
C ALA A 4 7.05 30.15 5.84
N SER A 5 6.76 29.79 4.60
CA SER A 5 5.69 28.84 4.28
C SER A 5 6.29 27.47 3.99
N LEU A 6 5.58 26.41 4.35
CA LEU A 6 5.98 25.05 4.00
C LEU A 6 6.19 24.87 2.49
N GLU A 7 5.42 25.61 1.68
CA GLU A 7 5.52 25.59 0.22
C GLU A 7 6.83 26.19 -0.32
N SER A 8 7.48 27.08 0.44
CA SER A 8 8.76 27.70 0.05
C SER A 8 9.98 26.78 0.24
N LEU A 9 9.83 25.65 0.95
CA LEU A 9 10.90 24.66 1.11
C LEU A 9 11.29 24.04 -0.23
N THR A 10 12.56 23.66 -0.39
CA THR A 10 12.98 22.82 -1.53
C THR A 10 12.30 21.45 -1.46
N ASN A 11 12.30 20.71 -2.57
CA ASN A 11 11.63 19.40 -2.60
C ASN A 11 12.27 18.43 -1.60
N GLU A 12 13.58 18.48 -1.41
CA GLU A 12 14.33 17.62 -0.48
C GLU A 12 13.93 17.90 0.97
N LEU A 13 13.84 19.18 1.36
CA LEU A 13 13.43 19.56 2.72
C LEU A 13 11.96 19.25 2.97
N PHE A 14 11.10 19.45 1.97
CA PHE A 14 9.70 19.09 2.06
C PHE A 14 9.53 17.57 2.20
N GLU A 15 10.24 16.80 1.39
CA GLU A 15 10.23 15.33 1.42
C GLU A 15 10.74 14.80 2.77
N HIS A 16 11.75 15.44 3.35
CA HIS A 16 12.23 15.10 4.69
C HIS A 16 11.14 15.26 5.76
N VAL A 17 10.27 16.27 5.64
CA VAL A 17 9.10 16.41 6.52
C VAL A 17 8.09 15.29 6.26
N VAL A 18 7.81 14.98 4.99
CA VAL A 18 6.87 13.93 4.57
C VAL A 18 7.28 12.54 5.10
N GLN A 19 8.58 12.25 5.18
CA GLN A 19 9.12 10.99 5.73
C GLN A 19 8.72 10.73 7.19
N HIS A 20 8.36 11.78 7.94
CA HIS A 20 7.92 11.68 9.32
C HIS A 20 6.40 11.63 9.49
N LEU A 21 5.64 11.64 8.39
CA LEU A 21 4.18 11.60 8.41
C LEU A 21 3.66 10.21 8.07
N ASP A 22 2.50 9.86 8.62
CA ASP A 22 1.78 8.67 8.20
C ASP A 22 1.02 8.88 6.88
N LEU A 23 0.51 7.80 6.29
CA LEU A 23 -0.20 7.87 5.01
C LEU A 23 -1.45 8.77 5.06
N ASN A 24 -2.13 8.87 6.20
CA ASN A 24 -3.33 9.71 6.33
C ASN A 24 -2.96 11.18 6.42
N ASP A 25 -1.92 11.52 7.18
CA ASP A 25 -1.40 12.88 7.28
C ASP A 25 -0.88 13.37 5.93
N ILE A 26 -0.18 12.52 5.18
CA ILE A 26 0.26 12.86 3.82
C ILE A 26 -0.94 13.10 2.90
N ARG A 27 -2.01 12.29 2.99
CA ARG A 27 -3.24 12.54 2.21
C ARG A 27 -3.88 13.87 2.58
N ASN A 28 -3.97 14.19 3.86
CA ASN A 28 -4.53 15.47 4.32
C ASN A 28 -3.67 16.65 3.84
N LEU A 29 -2.34 16.53 3.91
CA LEU A 29 -1.42 17.53 3.42
C LEU A 29 -1.57 17.78 1.91
N ARG A 30 -1.83 16.72 1.14
CA ARG A 30 -2.12 16.80 -0.30
C ARG A 30 -3.46 17.50 -0.61
N LEU A 31 -4.37 17.60 0.35
CA LEU A 31 -5.63 18.33 0.16
C LEU A 31 -5.52 19.82 0.50
N ALA A 32 -4.43 20.25 1.15
CA ALA A 32 -4.27 21.63 1.61
C ALA A 32 -4.08 22.63 0.45
N SER A 33 -3.22 22.31 -0.53
CA SER A 33 -3.02 23.14 -1.72
C SER A 33 -2.51 22.30 -2.89
N ARG A 34 -2.56 22.85 -4.13
CA ARG A 34 -2.00 22.17 -5.31
C ARG A 34 -0.47 22.01 -5.22
N SER A 35 0.20 22.99 -4.60
CA SER A 35 1.65 23.01 -4.41
C SER A 35 2.07 21.90 -3.43
N THR A 36 1.42 21.81 -2.27
CA THR A 36 1.66 20.72 -1.32
C THR A 36 1.26 19.37 -1.91
N ALA A 37 0.17 19.30 -2.69
CA ALA A 37 -0.25 18.07 -3.36
C ALA A 37 0.82 17.48 -4.27
N PHE A 38 1.52 18.34 -5.02
CA PHE A 38 2.59 17.94 -5.91
C PHE A 38 3.82 17.47 -5.13
N LYS A 39 4.28 18.25 -4.14
CA LYS A 39 5.47 17.92 -3.33
C LYS A 39 5.26 16.68 -2.46
N ALA A 40 4.09 16.56 -1.82
CA ALA A 40 3.76 15.41 -0.96
C ALA A 40 3.44 14.12 -1.74
N ALA A 41 3.37 14.15 -3.08
CA ALA A 41 3.13 12.97 -3.93
C ALA A 41 4.43 12.40 -4.53
N GLN A 42 5.59 12.81 -4.01
CA GLN A 42 6.90 12.31 -4.43
C GLN A 42 7.23 10.98 -3.71
N ASP A 43 8.49 10.75 -3.38
CA ASP A 43 9.06 9.43 -3.17
C ASP A 43 8.40 8.65 -2.04
N THR A 44 8.34 9.20 -0.82
CA THR A 44 7.77 8.54 0.36
C THR A 44 6.31 8.17 0.15
N TYR A 45 5.52 9.06 -0.46
CA TYR A 45 4.11 8.76 -0.69
C TYR A 45 3.93 7.59 -1.67
N ARG A 46 4.82 7.47 -2.66
CA ARG A 46 4.81 6.38 -3.65
C ARG A 46 5.14 5.02 -3.02
N THR A 47 6.06 4.96 -2.05
CA THR A 47 6.43 3.68 -1.41
C THR A 47 5.24 3.02 -0.70
N PHE A 48 4.29 3.80 -0.18
CA PHE A 48 3.05 3.25 0.38
C PHE A 48 2.19 2.51 -0.65
N PHE A 49 2.45 2.62 -1.95
CA PHE A 49 1.73 1.91 -3.00
C PHE A 49 2.48 0.67 -3.50
N GLN A 50 3.78 0.55 -3.24
CA GLN A 50 4.61 -0.56 -3.71
C GLN A 50 4.22 -1.89 -3.09
N MET A 51 3.89 -1.90 -1.79
CA MET A 51 3.46 -3.10 -1.08
C MET A 51 1.97 -3.03 -0.75
N LYS A 52 1.22 -4.08 -1.13
CA LYS A 52 -0.21 -4.21 -0.82
C LYS A 52 -0.58 -5.58 -0.31
N HIS A 53 -1.25 -5.59 0.83
CA HIS A 53 -1.95 -6.76 1.33
C HIS A 53 -3.44 -6.60 1.03
N VAL A 54 -4.00 -7.55 0.28
CA VAL A 54 -5.40 -7.53 -0.13
C VAL A 54 -6.05 -8.81 0.38
N GLU A 55 -7.04 -8.68 1.25
CA GLU A 55 -7.85 -9.83 1.64
C GLU A 55 -8.67 -10.31 0.44
N LEU A 56 -8.78 -11.63 0.28
CA LEU A 56 -9.58 -12.30 -0.75
C LEU A 56 -11.07 -12.26 -0.41
N ARG A 57 -11.58 -11.04 -0.23
CA ARG A 57 -13.00 -10.69 -0.18
C ARG A 57 -13.35 -9.94 -1.46
N ARG A 58 -14.56 -10.16 -1.98
CA ARG A 58 -15.03 -9.53 -3.22
C ARG A 58 -14.82 -8.01 -3.19
N GLU A 59 -15.27 -7.35 -2.14
CA GLU A 59 -15.18 -5.90 -1.96
C GLU A 59 -13.73 -5.37 -2.03
N ASN A 60 -12.78 -6.10 -1.45
CA ASN A 60 -11.37 -5.71 -1.42
C ASN A 60 -10.70 -5.90 -2.78
N LEU A 61 -11.09 -6.95 -3.51
CA LEU A 61 -10.63 -7.19 -4.88
C LEU A 61 -11.18 -6.17 -5.86
N GLU A 62 -12.49 -5.85 -5.79
CA GLU A 62 -13.10 -4.81 -6.60
C GLU A 62 -12.47 -3.44 -6.34
N LYS A 63 -12.22 -3.11 -5.06
CA LYS A 63 -11.51 -1.89 -4.68
C LYS A 63 -10.08 -1.88 -5.23
N PHE A 64 -9.37 -3.00 -5.15
CA PHE A 64 -8.02 -3.11 -5.68
C PHE A 64 -7.99 -2.89 -7.20
N VAL A 65 -8.89 -3.54 -7.95
CA VAL A 65 -9.03 -3.33 -9.41
C VAL A 65 -9.34 -1.88 -9.74
N ARG A 66 -10.25 -1.23 -9.00
CA ARG A 66 -10.56 0.20 -9.21
C ARG A 66 -9.34 1.09 -9.00
N ILE A 67 -8.52 0.81 -7.99
CA ILE A 67 -7.30 1.58 -7.69
C ILE A 67 -6.24 1.40 -8.78
N THR A 68 -6.07 0.18 -9.30
CA THR A 68 -5.04 -0.13 -10.30
C THR A 68 -5.43 0.23 -11.73
N ALA A 69 -6.73 0.24 -12.06
CA ALA A 69 -7.20 0.52 -13.43
C ALA A 69 -7.07 1.99 -13.86
N GLN A 70 -6.99 2.95 -12.92
CA GLN A 70 -7.17 4.37 -13.23
C GLN A 70 -5.88 5.17 -13.54
N GLY A 71 -4.76 4.53 -13.87
CA GLY A 71 -3.52 5.25 -14.25
C GLY A 71 -2.93 6.16 -13.15
N GLY A 72 -3.43 6.03 -11.92
CA GLY A 72 -2.90 6.71 -10.73
C GLY A 72 -1.82 5.88 -10.03
N MET A 73 -1.61 6.14 -8.74
CA MET A 73 -0.60 5.47 -7.91
C MET A 73 -0.77 3.93 -7.82
N GLY A 74 -1.91 3.38 -8.25
CA GLY A 74 -2.13 1.94 -8.31
C GLY A 74 -1.21 1.20 -9.30
N CYS A 75 -0.63 1.89 -10.29
CA CYS A 75 0.36 1.27 -11.18
C CYS A 75 1.71 1.01 -10.51
N LEU A 76 1.94 1.57 -9.31
CA LEU A 76 3.18 1.43 -8.56
C LEU A 76 3.23 0.18 -7.69
N VAL A 77 2.19 -0.67 -7.72
CA VAL A 77 2.17 -1.91 -6.92
C VAL A 77 3.23 -2.87 -7.49
N GLU A 78 4.21 -3.21 -6.66
CA GLU A 78 5.30 -4.13 -6.99
C GLU A 78 5.15 -5.46 -6.24
N HIS A 79 4.70 -5.41 -4.99
CA HIS A 79 4.54 -6.55 -4.10
C HIS A 79 3.09 -6.69 -3.64
N LEU A 80 2.39 -7.70 -4.16
CA LEU A 80 1.01 -8.02 -3.80
C LEU A 80 0.94 -9.31 -2.98
N THR A 81 0.39 -9.23 -1.77
CA THR A 81 0.06 -10.39 -0.95
C THR A 81 -1.45 -10.54 -0.86
N LEU A 82 -1.97 -11.68 -1.32
CA LEU A 82 -3.38 -12.03 -1.23
C LEU A 82 -3.63 -12.85 0.03
N MET A 83 -4.51 -12.37 0.90
CA MET A 83 -4.81 -13.02 2.19
C MET A 83 -6.14 -13.75 2.12
N ALA A 84 -6.13 -15.08 2.16
CA ALA A 84 -7.34 -15.89 2.20
C ALA A 84 -7.77 -16.20 3.65
N ILE A 85 -9.07 -16.25 3.89
CA ILE A 85 -9.61 -16.93 5.07
C ILE A 85 -9.74 -18.41 4.73
N VAL A 86 -9.13 -19.26 5.54
CA VAL A 86 -9.24 -20.71 5.42
C VAL A 86 -10.44 -21.18 6.24
N TYR A 87 -11.51 -21.58 5.56
CA TYR A 87 -12.71 -22.11 6.20
C TYR A 87 -12.54 -23.53 6.74
N HIS A 88 -11.76 -24.38 6.05
CA HIS A 88 -11.46 -25.74 6.48
C HIS A 88 -9.99 -25.87 6.86
N GLN A 89 -9.69 -25.75 8.16
CA GLN A 89 -8.31 -25.73 8.65
C GLN A 89 -7.69 -27.12 8.82
N ASP A 90 -8.48 -28.19 8.86
CA ASP A 90 -7.96 -29.54 9.17
C ASP A 90 -6.88 -30.04 8.20
N PRO A 91 -7.02 -29.88 6.87
CA PRO A 91 -5.97 -30.27 5.92
C PRO A 91 -4.68 -29.47 6.12
N LEU A 92 -4.80 -28.16 6.37
CA LEU A 92 -3.67 -27.27 6.63
C LEU A 92 -2.97 -27.62 7.94
N ARG A 93 -3.71 -27.91 9.01
CA ARG A 93 -3.15 -28.36 10.29
C ARG A 93 -2.38 -29.66 10.15
N LYS A 94 -2.91 -30.62 9.39
CA LYS A 94 -2.23 -31.89 9.09
C LYS A 94 -0.93 -31.66 8.31
N PHE A 95 -0.97 -30.80 7.29
CA PHE A 95 0.20 -30.46 6.45
C PHE A 95 1.32 -29.75 7.23
N ILE A 96 0.97 -28.80 8.10
CA ILE A 96 1.95 -28.11 8.96
C ILE A 96 2.61 -29.09 9.93
N ARG A 97 1.84 -30.01 10.51
CA ARG A 97 2.36 -31.06 11.40
C ARG A 97 3.27 -32.06 10.70
N SER A 98 3.05 -32.33 9.41
CA SER A 98 3.88 -33.23 8.61
C SER A 98 5.12 -32.57 8.00
N GLY A 99 5.49 -31.35 8.42
CA GLY A 99 6.68 -30.66 7.91
C GLY A 99 6.59 -30.24 6.44
N GLY A 100 5.38 -30.19 5.87
CA GLY A 100 5.16 -29.79 4.48
C GLY A 100 5.33 -30.90 3.43
N GLU A 101 5.45 -32.17 3.84
CA GLU A 101 5.40 -33.27 2.89
C GLU A 101 3.99 -33.39 2.29
N LYS A 102 3.90 -33.29 0.95
CA LYS A 102 2.64 -33.49 0.23
C LYS A 102 2.21 -34.96 0.40
N PRO A 103 0.93 -35.24 0.69
CA PRO A 103 0.44 -36.61 0.73
C PRO A 103 0.61 -37.26 -0.66
N PRO A 104 0.97 -38.56 -0.72
CA PRO A 104 1.15 -39.26 -1.99
C PRO A 104 -0.15 -39.20 -2.80
N GLN A 105 -0.08 -38.64 -4.01
CA GLN A 105 -1.18 -38.67 -4.97
C GLN A 105 -1.40 -40.12 -5.41
N ARG A 106 -2.50 -40.74 -4.97
CA ARG A 106 -2.96 -42.01 -5.55
C ARG A 106 -3.53 -41.71 -6.94
N ARG A 107 -2.89 -42.30 -7.95
CA ARG A 107 -3.40 -42.40 -9.33
C ARG A 107 -4.60 -43.33 -9.39
#